data_AF-A0A926XWG0-F1
#
_entry.id   AF-A0A926XWG0-F1
#
_cell.length_a   1.000
_cell.length_b   1.000
_cell.length_c   1.000
_cell.angle_alpha   90.00
_cell.angle_beta   90.00
_cell.angle_gamma   90.00
#
_symmetry.space_group_name_H-M   'P 1'
#
loop_
_entity.id
_entity.type
_entity.pdbx_description
1 polymer ?
#
loop_
_entity_poly.entity_id
_entity_poly.type
_entity_poly.pdbx_seq_one_letter_code
_entity_poly.pdbx_strand_id
1 'polypeptide(L)'
;MQRAQLKEFYGYGLIVLILIVVQSYAIYVAFTTELTLTWKHYVGFSATALTSILWAVRKPTYLFYALGLTLMLGYENLIGFTPSLQFTSTRYYVNNLALPVSYQDFSMYMLLIWAYVAQSRLRTMVQGLFTRA
;
A
#
# COMPACT_ATOMS: atom_id res chain seq x y z
N MET A 1 -24.72 1.38 -2.92
CA MET A 1 -23.78 2.07 -2.02
C MET A 1 -24.26 3.50 -1.82
N GLN A 2 -24.20 4.04 -0.60
CA GLN A 2 -24.51 5.46 -0.36
C GLN A 2 -23.45 6.35 -1.03
N ARG A 3 -23.77 7.62 -1.34
CA ARG A 3 -22.88 8.56 -2.07
C ARG A 3 -21.47 8.67 -1.45
N ALA A 4 -21.37 8.65 -0.12
CA ALA A 4 -20.09 8.69 0.59
C ALA A 4 -19.26 7.42 0.36
N GLN A 5 -19.88 6.24 0.46
CA GLN A 5 -19.23 4.95 0.21
C GLN A 5 -18.80 4.79 -1.25
N LEU A 6 -19.55 5.40 -2.18
CA LEU A 6 -19.21 5.39 -3.60
C LEU A 6 -17.94 6.22 -3.87
N LYS A 7 -17.81 7.40 -3.25
CA LYS A 7 -16.60 8.24 -3.33
C LYS A 7 -15.38 7.50 -2.77
N GLU A 8 -15.54 6.87 -1.61
CA GLU A 8 -14.50 6.05 -0.98
C GLU A 8 -14.06 4.91 -1.90
N PHE A 9 -15.01 4.17 -2.47
CA PHE A 9 -14.74 3.07 -3.39
C PHE A 9 -14.00 3.51 -4.67
N TYR A 10 -14.37 4.64 -5.26
CA TYR A 10 -13.63 5.19 -6.41
C TYR A 10 -12.26 5.73 -6.02
N GLY A 11 -12.11 6.31 -4.83
CA GLY A 11 -10.82 6.70 -4.28
C GLY A 11 -9.87 5.50 -4.12
N TYR A 12 -10.40 4.36 -3.65
CA TYR A 12 -9.63 3.10 -3.63
C TYR A 12 -9.27 2.61 -5.03
N GLY A 13 -10.17 2.76 -6.00
CA GLY A 13 -9.87 2.44 -7.40
C GLY A 13 -8.71 3.24 -7.96
N LEU A 14 -8.63 4.54 -7.65
CA LEU A 14 -7.49 5.38 -8.07
C LEU A 14 -6.17 4.88 -7.47
N ILE A 15 -6.18 4.53 -6.18
CA ILE A 15 -5.00 3.96 -5.49
C ILE A 15 -4.56 2.67 -6.15
N VAL A 16 -5.50 1.75 -6.41
CA VAL A 16 -5.22 0.49 -7.11
C VAL A 16 -4.62 0.74 -8.50
N LEU A 17 -5.17 1.68 -9.26
CA LEU A 17 -4.67 2.01 -10.59
C LEU A 17 -3.23 2.55 -10.54
N ILE A 18 -2.92 3.43 -9.59
CA ILE A 18 -1.56 3.93 -9.38
C ILE A 18 -0.60 2.78 -9.03
N LEU A 19 -1.01 1.88 -8.13
CA LEU A 19 -0.20 0.72 -7.76
C LEU A 19 0.11 -0.16 -8.99
N ILE A 20 -0.88 -0.44 -9.84
CA ILE A 20 -0.70 -1.21 -11.09
C ILE A 20 0.29 -0.52 -12.01
N VAL A 21 0.15 0.80 -12.23
CA VAL A 21 1.05 1.56 -13.11
C VAL A 21 2.49 1.50 -12.61
N VAL A 22 2.70 1.74 -11.31
CA VAL A 22 4.04 1.76 -10.72
C VAL A 22 4.69 0.38 -10.76
N GLN A 23 3.94 -0.69 -10.50
CA GLN A 23 4.47 -2.05 -10.58
C GLN A 23 4.71 -2.50 -12.02
N SER A 24 3.85 -2.10 -12.96
CA SER A 24 4.11 -2.33 -14.40
C SER A 24 5.40 -1.64 -14.84
N TYR A 25 5.63 -0.41 -14.36
CA TYR A 25 6.89 0.30 -14.60
C TYR A 25 8.09 -0.40 -13.94
N ALA A 26 7.94 -0.88 -12.70
CA ALA A 26 8.99 -1.65 -12.01
C ALA A 26 9.37 -2.91 -12.79
N ILE A 27 8.38 -3.63 -13.34
CA ILE A 27 8.57 -4.78 -14.22
C ILE A 27 9.32 -4.35 -15.50
N TYR A 28 8.87 -3.29 -16.17
CA TYR A 28 9.53 -2.78 -17.37
C TYR A 28 11.01 -2.43 -17.13
N VAL A 29 11.30 -1.73 -16.02
CA VAL A 29 12.68 -1.38 -15.63
C VAL A 29 13.50 -2.64 -15.37
N ALA A 30 12.95 -3.64 -14.66
CA ALA A 30 13.65 -4.89 -14.39
C ALA A 30 13.96 -5.71 -15.67
N PHE A 31 13.12 -5.58 -16.71
CA PHE A 31 13.37 -6.23 -18.01
C PHE A 31 14.35 -5.48 -18.91
N THR A 32 14.48 -4.16 -18.73
CA THR A 32 15.29 -3.29 -19.60
C THR A 32 16.61 -2.85 -18.99
N THR A 33 16.84 -3.16 -17.71
CA THR A 33 18.04 -2.80 -16.96
C THR A 33 18.54 -3.99 -16.14
N GLU A 34 19.71 -3.87 -15.51
CA GLU A 34 20.25 -4.91 -14.62
C GLU A 34 19.61 -4.91 -13.21
N LEU A 35 18.54 -4.15 -12.99
CA LEU A 35 17.84 -4.11 -11.70
C LEU A 35 17.02 -5.39 -11.49
N THR A 36 17.34 -6.13 -10.42
CA THR A 36 16.61 -7.35 -10.07
C THR A 36 15.47 -7.07 -9.09
N LEU A 37 14.30 -7.66 -9.37
CA LEU A 37 13.18 -7.66 -8.44
C LEU A 37 13.44 -8.67 -7.31
N THR A 38 13.24 -8.24 -6.07
CA THR A 38 13.36 -9.11 -4.88
C THR A 38 12.05 -9.79 -4.54
N TRP A 39 12.08 -10.78 -3.64
CA TRP A 39 10.87 -11.43 -3.11
C TRP A 39 9.81 -10.44 -2.61
N LYS A 40 10.22 -9.30 -2.03
CA LYS A 40 9.34 -8.23 -1.56
C LYS A 40 8.46 -7.67 -2.69
N HIS A 41 8.99 -7.59 -3.91
CA HIS A 41 8.25 -7.10 -5.08
C HIS A 41 7.18 -8.10 -5.50
N TYR A 42 7.50 -9.40 -5.54
CA TYR A 42 6.52 -10.43 -5.89
C TYR A 42 5.36 -10.50 -4.88
N VAL A 43 5.64 -10.29 -3.59
CA VAL A 43 4.59 -10.16 -2.56
C VAL A 43 3.77 -8.88 -2.79
N GLY A 44 4.42 -7.76 -3.11
CA GLY A 44 3.74 -6.51 -3.49
C GLY A 44 2.82 -6.66 -4.70
N PHE A 45 3.26 -7.39 -5.73
CA PHE A 45 2.49 -7.74 -6.92
C PHE A 45 1.25 -8.55 -6.55
N SER A 46 1.42 -9.55 -5.69
CA SER A 46 0.33 -10.41 -5.22
C SER A 46 -0.70 -9.60 -4.41
N ALA A 47 -0.25 -8.71 -3.53
CA ALA A 47 -1.13 -7.82 -2.76
C ALA A 47 -1.91 -6.85 -3.67
N THR A 48 -1.26 -6.33 -4.71
CA THR A 48 -1.90 -5.45 -5.69
C THR A 48 -2.89 -6.21 -6.55
N ALA A 49 -2.57 -7.43 -6.97
CA ALA A 49 -3.51 -8.29 -7.68
C ALA A 49 -4.76 -8.58 -6.82
N LEU A 50 -4.57 -8.91 -5.54
CA LEU A 50 -5.67 -9.13 -4.60
C LEU A 50 -6.56 -7.89 -4.45
N THR A 51 -5.97 -6.71 -4.22
CA THR A 51 -6.74 -5.46 -4.10
C THR A 51 -7.44 -5.09 -5.40
N SER A 52 -6.83 -5.36 -6.55
CA SER A 52 -7.44 -5.18 -7.88
C SER A 52 -8.65 -6.09 -8.08
N ILE A 53 -8.54 -7.37 -7.70
CA ILE A 53 -9.66 -8.32 -7.75
C ILE A 53 -10.78 -7.85 -6.82
N LEU A 54 -10.47 -7.50 -5.57
CA LEU A 54 -11.46 -7.01 -4.59
C LEU A 54 -12.17 -5.75 -5.07
N TRP A 55 -11.46 -4.86 -5.77
CA TRP A 55 -12.04 -3.70 -6.41
C TRP A 55 -12.95 -4.09 -7.58
N ALA A 56 -12.49 -4.95 -8.49
CA ALA A 56 -13.26 -5.41 -9.65
C ALA A 56 -14.56 -6.13 -9.25
N VAL A 57 -14.52 -6.97 -8.20
CA VAL A 57 -15.70 -7.66 -7.66
C VAL A 57 -16.53 -6.79 -6.71
N ARG A 58 -16.21 -5.49 -6.59
CA ARG A 58 -16.94 -4.48 -5.80
C ARG A 58 -17.12 -4.87 -4.34
N LYS A 59 -16.05 -5.31 -3.68
CA LYS A 59 -16.01 -5.70 -2.26
C LYS A 59 -15.32 -4.63 -1.39
N PRO A 60 -15.97 -3.47 -1.12
CA PRO A 60 -15.32 -2.30 -0.52
C PRO A 60 -14.82 -2.51 0.92
N THR A 61 -15.48 -3.38 1.70
CA THR A 61 -15.06 -3.66 3.08
C THR A 61 -13.75 -4.42 3.11
N TYR A 62 -13.63 -5.49 2.32
CA TYR A 62 -12.39 -6.25 2.20
C TYR A 62 -11.29 -5.42 1.52
N LEU A 63 -11.65 -4.63 0.51
CA LEU A 63 -10.73 -3.73 -0.18
C LEU A 63 -10.10 -2.71 0.78
N PHE A 64 -10.88 -2.12 1.69
CA PHE A 64 -10.38 -1.20 2.70
C PHE A 64 -9.26 -1.83 3.55
N TYR A 65 -9.50 -3.03 4.10
CA TYR A 65 -8.51 -3.72 4.93
C TYR A 65 -7.30 -4.19 4.12
N ALA A 66 -7.52 -4.77 2.94
CA ALA A 66 -6.45 -5.26 2.09
C ALA A 66 -5.55 -4.11 1.61
N LEU A 67 -6.12 -2.98 1.18
CA LEU A 67 -5.35 -1.79 0.80
C LEU A 67 -4.60 -1.20 1.99
N GLY A 68 -5.28 -1.01 3.13
CA GLY A 68 -4.64 -0.47 4.33
C GLY A 68 -3.43 -1.29 4.75
N LEU A 69 -3.58 -2.62 4.82
CA LEU A 69 -2.49 -3.54 5.15
C LEU A 69 -1.38 -3.50 4.09
N THR A 70 -1.73 -3.54 2.81
CA THR A 70 -0.76 -3.46 1.71
C THR A 70 0.10 -2.21 1.81
N LEU A 71 -0.53 -1.05 2.05
CA LEU A 71 0.18 0.22 2.16
C LEU A 71 1.00 0.34 3.45
N MET A 72 0.51 -0.19 4.58
CA MET A 72 1.28 -0.27 5.83
C MET A 72 2.53 -1.16 5.68
N LEU A 73 2.39 -2.34 5.08
CA LEU A 73 3.51 -3.23 4.83
C LEU A 73 4.50 -2.63 3.82
N GLY A 74 4.00 -1.88 2.84
CA GLY A 74 4.85 -1.16 1.90
C GLY A 74 5.59 0.01 2.55
N TYR A 75 4.94 0.73 3.48
CA TYR A 75 5.54 1.83 4.22
C TYR A 75 6.78 1.38 5.01
N GLU A 76 6.69 0.22 5.64
CA GLU A 76 7.79 -0.43 6.37
C GLU A 76 8.77 -1.19 5.45
N ASN A 77 8.63 -1.08 4.12
CA ASN A 77 9.41 -1.81 3.14
C ASN A 77 9.42 -3.33 3.39
N LEU A 78 8.33 -3.89 3.91
CA LEU A 78 8.13 -5.34 4.03
C LEU A 78 7.65 -5.94 2.71
N ILE A 79 6.96 -5.13 1.90
CA ILE A 79 6.64 -5.42 0.50
C ILE A 79 7.13 -4.25 -0.37
N GLY A 80 7.45 -4.53 -1.63
CA GLY A 80 8.02 -3.54 -2.56
C GLY A 80 7.08 -3.25 -3.72
N PHE A 81 6.88 -1.97 -4.03
CA PHE A 81 6.16 -1.54 -5.23
C PHE A 81 7.07 -0.95 -6.31
N THR A 82 8.18 -0.34 -5.89
CA THR A 82 9.18 0.31 -6.76
C THR A 82 10.49 -0.47 -6.71
N PRO A 83 11.29 -0.47 -7.79
CA PRO A 83 12.63 -1.05 -7.76
C PRO A 83 13.45 -0.48 -6.59
N SER A 84 14.06 -1.34 -5.80
CA SER A 84 14.87 -0.92 -4.66
C SER A 84 16.26 -0.49 -5.12
N LEU A 85 16.56 0.81 -5.05
CA LEU A 85 17.93 1.32 -5.11
C LEU A 85 18.58 1.09 -3.74
N GLN A 86 19.63 0.26 -3.68
CA GLN A 86 20.25 -0.12 -2.39
C GLN A 86 20.83 1.07 -1.61
N PHE A 87 21.07 2.21 -2.26
CA PHE A 87 21.81 3.34 -1.72
C PHE A 87 20.95 4.45 -1.07
N THR A 88 19.62 4.42 -1.21
CA THR A 88 18.74 5.54 -0.79
C THR A 88 17.62 5.14 0.19
N SER A 89 17.81 4.07 0.97
CA SER A 89 16.82 3.65 1.98
C SER A 89 17.15 4.21 3.36
N THR A 90 16.24 5.02 3.93
CA THR A 90 16.31 5.44 5.33
C THR A 90 15.98 4.24 6.23
N ARG A 91 17.00 3.72 6.92
CA ARG A 91 16.87 2.55 7.80
C ARG A 91 16.66 2.97 9.25
N TYR A 92 15.93 2.15 9.99
CA TYR A 92 15.83 2.28 11.44
C TYR A 92 17.03 1.62 12.11
N TYR A 93 17.53 2.22 13.19
CA TYR A 93 18.67 1.71 13.95
C TYR A 93 18.29 1.48 15.40
N VAL A 94 18.72 0.34 15.95
CA VAL A 94 18.68 0.06 17.39
C VAL A 94 20.09 -0.28 17.82
N ASN A 95 20.68 0.53 18.71
CA ASN A 95 22.06 0.33 19.17
C ASN A 95 23.08 0.14 18.02
N ASN A 96 23.04 1.04 17.02
CA ASN A 96 23.85 1.01 15.79
C ASN A 96 23.67 -0.24 14.89
N LEU A 97 22.72 -1.12 15.17
CA LEU A 97 22.31 -2.21 14.28
C LEU A 97 21.16 -1.73 13.39
N ALA A 98 21.37 -1.80 12.06
CA ALA A 98 20.33 -1.48 11.09
C ALA A 98 19.27 -2.59 11.07
N LEU A 99 18.02 -2.22 11.31
CA LEU A 99 16.90 -3.15 11.18
C LEU A 99 16.65 -3.46 9.68
N PRO A 100 16.14 -4.66 9.35
CA PRO A 100 15.79 -5.05 7.97
C PRO A 100 14.53 -4.34 7.44
N VAL A 101 14.01 -3.37 8.20
CA VAL A 101 12.84 -2.55 7.95
C VAL A 101 13.33 -1.15 7.63
N SER A 102 12.77 -0.54 6.59
CA SER A 102 13.17 0.79 6.17
C SER A 102 11.95 1.55 5.69
N TYR A 103 12.02 2.87 5.75
CA TYR A 103 10.95 3.73 5.30
C TYR A 103 10.94 3.84 3.76
N GLN A 104 9.75 3.75 3.14
CA GLN A 104 9.55 3.93 1.69
C GLN A 104 8.59 5.10 1.40
N ASP A 105 9.11 6.16 0.77
CA ASP A 105 8.37 7.40 0.47
C ASP A 105 7.07 7.16 -0.30
N PHE A 106 7.15 6.38 -1.40
CA PHE A 106 5.98 6.10 -2.23
C PHE A 106 4.83 5.50 -1.42
N SER A 107 5.14 4.47 -0.62
CA SER A 107 4.15 3.78 0.21
C SER A 107 3.59 4.69 1.31
N MET A 108 4.41 5.58 1.88
CA MET A 108 3.92 6.61 2.82
C MET A 108 2.89 7.52 2.17
N TYR A 109 3.19 8.09 1.00
CA TYR A 109 2.25 8.99 0.32
C TYR A 109 0.95 8.28 -0.03
N MET A 110 1.03 7.04 -0.52
CA MET A 110 -0.16 6.24 -0.80
C MET A 110 -0.95 5.91 0.47
N LEU A 111 -0.29 5.63 1.60
CA LEU A 111 -0.93 5.39 2.89
C LEU A 111 -1.67 6.65 3.40
N LEU A 112 -1.06 7.84 3.26
CA LEU A 112 -1.71 9.10 3.62
C LEU A 112 -2.93 9.39 2.74
N ILE A 113 -2.83 9.16 1.43
CA ILE A 113 -3.95 9.29 0.50
C ILE A 113 -5.06 8.31 0.87
N TRP A 114 -4.72 7.04 1.16
CA TRP A 114 -5.69 6.05 1.62
C TRP A 114 -6.38 6.47 2.92
N ALA A 115 -5.62 6.94 3.91
CA ALA A 115 -6.15 7.41 5.19
C ALA A 115 -7.09 8.60 5.00
N TYR A 116 -6.75 9.54 4.10
CA TYR A 116 -7.61 10.66 3.74
C TYR A 116 -8.91 10.21 3.07
N VAL A 117 -8.84 9.28 2.12
CA VAL A 117 -10.02 8.70 1.45
C VAL A 117 -10.90 7.94 2.46
N ALA A 118 -10.28 7.21 3.39
CA ALA A 118 -10.95 6.37 4.37
C ALA A 118 -11.27 7.09 5.70
N GLN A 119 -11.05 8.41 5.79
CA GLN A 119 -11.07 9.16 7.05
C GLN A 119 -12.36 8.98 7.86
N SER A 120 -13.52 8.93 7.18
CA SER A 120 -14.82 8.78 7.84
C SER A 120 -14.94 7.41 8.50
N ARG A 121 -14.58 6.35 7.78
CA ARG A 121 -14.58 4.98 8.27
C ARG A 121 -13.57 4.80 9.41
N LEU A 122 -12.36 5.32 9.26
CA LEU A 122 -11.34 5.29 10.32
C LEU A 122 -11.83 5.98 11.59
N ARG A 123 -12.43 7.16 11.47
CA ARG A 123 -13.02 7.88 12.61
C ARG A 123 -14.09 7.05 13.30
N THR A 124 -15.00 6.43 12.55
CA THR A 124 -16.04 5.55 13.13
C THR A 124 -15.43 4.35 13.85
N MET A 125 -14.37 3.74 13.32
CA MET A 125 -13.67 2.64 13.98
C MET A 125 -13.07 3.08 15.31
N VAL A 126 -12.38 4.23 15.32
CA VAL A 126 -11.77 4.79 16.54
C VAL A 126 -12.85 5.11 17.58
N GLN A 127 -13.94 5.77 17.18
CA GLN A 127 -15.07 6.04 18.09
C GLN A 127 -15.70 4.76 18.64
N GLY A 128 -15.78 3.70 17.82
CA GLY A 128 -16.26 2.38 18.23
C GLY A 128 -15.40 1.72 19.31
N LEU A 129 -14.10 2.01 19.37
CA LEU A 129 -13.21 1.49 20.41
C LEU A 129 -13.48 2.15 21.79
N PHE A 130 -13.83 3.44 21.80
CA PHE A 130 -14.08 4.19 23.04
C PHE A 130 -15.51 4.05 23.58
N THR A 131 -16.46 3.64 22.73
CA THR A 131 -17.89 3.48 23.11
C THR A 131 -18.25 2.05 23.52
N ARG A 132 -17.33 1.10 23.32
CA ARG A 132 -17.46 -0.30 23.75
C ARG A 132 -16.59 -0.63 24.98
N ALA A 133 -15.93 0.38 25.56
CA ALA A 133 -15.26 0.29 26.86
C ALA A 133 -16.19 0.85 27.93
#